data_AF-A0A8H5HYN8-F1
#
_entry.id   AF-A0A8H5HYN8-F1
#
_cell.length_a   1.000
_cell.length_b   1.000
_cell.length_c   1.000
_cell.angle_alpha   90.00
_cell.angle_beta   90.00
_cell.angle_gamma   90.00
#
_symmetry.space_group_name_H-M   'P 1'
#
loop_
_entity.id
_entity.type
_entity.pdbx_description
1 polymer ?
#
loop_
_entity_poly.entity_id
_entity_poly.type
_entity_poly.pdbx_seq_one_letter_code
_entity_poly.pdbx_strand_id
1 'polypeptide(L)'
;MSRPGVQARVRVLPIQFSHSNAASLNIISFFSLLIPSKYSMQTALRLARCSASARSTAFVRCLTTTANPAHVASASVASSSPSSSKASIIPLSNVEAQWDKLSIEEKSTVYQHLEEVMKKDWKELSIDEKKAAYYVAFGPHGPRAPVGKPGDGFKIFAGTAALVGFAGVLYFAIRAISPPPPKTINKEWEEASTERAREQKMNPITGISSEGYSGKGFVTHK
;
A
#
# COMPACT_ATOMS: atom_id res chain seq x y z
N MET A 1 21.89 -63.11 53.58
CA MET A 1 21.44 -63.84 52.36
C MET A 1 21.28 -62.83 51.23
N SER A 2 22.32 -62.71 50.40
CA SER A 2 22.37 -61.84 49.23
C SER A 2 21.59 -62.45 48.06
N ARG A 3 20.83 -61.62 47.33
CA ARG A 3 20.17 -62.01 46.08
C ARG A 3 21.06 -61.63 44.88
N PRO A 4 21.38 -62.56 43.95
CA PRO A 4 22.07 -62.23 42.71
C PRO A 4 21.12 -61.70 41.64
N GLY A 5 21.56 -60.66 40.93
CA GLY A 5 20.84 -60.01 39.83
C GLY A 5 20.86 -60.82 38.54
N VAL A 6 19.72 -60.80 37.84
CA VAL A 6 19.53 -61.45 36.54
C VAL A 6 19.27 -60.38 35.49
N GLN A 7 20.24 -60.20 34.58
CA GLN A 7 20.15 -59.38 33.38
C GLN A 7 19.34 -60.13 32.31
N ALA A 8 18.22 -59.55 31.84
CA ALA A 8 17.44 -60.08 30.74
C ALA A 8 17.49 -59.13 29.53
N ARG A 9 18.14 -59.61 28.48
CA ARG A 9 18.41 -58.96 27.19
C ARG A 9 17.16 -58.98 26.32
N VAL A 10 16.57 -57.81 26.07
CA VAL A 10 15.40 -57.62 25.20
C VAL A 10 15.79 -57.84 23.73
N ARG A 11 15.17 -58.81 23.06
CA ARG A 11 15.34 -59.10 21.63
C ARG A 11 14.06 -58.66 20.91
N VAL A 12 14.14 -57.58 20.14
CA VAL A 12 13.03 -56.97 19.40
C VAL A 12 12.80 -57.75 18.09
N LEU A 13 11.58 -58.23 17.87
CA LEU A 13 11.12 -58.74 16.57
C LEU A 13 10.30 -57.66 15.86
N PRO A 14 10.49 -57.42 14.55
CA PRO A 14 9.67 -56.48 13.79
C PRO A 14 8.40 -57.16 13.27
N ILE A 15 7.23 -56.61 13.59
CA ILE A 15 5.96 -57.00 12.98
C ILE A 15 5.50 -55.84 12.09
N GLN A 16 5.59 -56.06 10.78
CA GLN A 16 4.96 -55.26 9.75
C GLN A 16 3.46 -55.58 9.71
N PHE A 17 2.61 -54.56 9.83
CA PHE A 17 1.20 -54.65 9.41
C PHE A 17 0.82 -53.36 8.69
N SER A 18 0.68 -53.50 7.38
CA SER A 18 0.01 -52.56 6.48
C SER A 18 -1.50 -52.65 6.70
N HIS A 19 -2.18 -51.52 6.87
CA HIS A 19 -3.39 -51.13 6.10
C HIS A 19 -3.89 -49.74 6.52
N SER A 20 -4.07 -48.93 5.48
CA SER A 20 -4.93 -47.76 5.31
C SER A 20 -5.91 -47.40 6.44
N ASN A 21 -5.89 -46.14 6.90
CA ASN A 21 -7.11 -45.36 7.01
C ASN A 21 -6.84 -43.85 6.96
N ALA A 22 -7.40 -43.25 5.93
CA ALA A 22 -7.41 -41.83 5.63
C ALA A 22 -8.37 -41.09 6.57
N ALA A 23 -7.84 -40.17 7.39
CA ALA A 23 -8.60 -39.08 8.02
C ALA A 23 -7.66 -38.14 8.77
N SER A 24 -6.76 -37.46 8.07
CA SER A 24 -6.11 -36.26 8.63
C SER A 24 -5.65 -35.37 7.49
N LEU A 25 -6.54 -34.50 7.04
CA LEU A 25 -6.23 -33.47 6.04
C LEU A 25 -6.60 -32.10 6.61
N ASN A 26 -5.54 -31.35 6.93
CA ASN A 26 -5.36 -29.94 6.59
C ASN A 26 -6.37 -28.92 7.12
N ILE A 27 -6.19 -28.51 8.37
CA ILE A 27 -6.71 -27.25 8.94
C ILE A 27 -5.67 -26.10 8.86
N ILE A 28 -4.52 -26.30 8.20
CA ILE A 28 -3.47 -25.28 8.07
C ILE A 28 -3.15 -25.07 6.58
N SER A 29 -4.06 -24.42 5.84
CA SER A 29 -3.78 -23.97 4.46
C SER A 29 -4.64 -22.79 3.98
N PHE A 30 -5.25 -21.99 4.86
CA PHE A 30 -6.09 -20.86 4.46
C PHE A 30 -5.50 -19.46 4.72
N PHE A 31 -4.19 -19.34 4.99
CA PHE A 31 -3.56 -18.06 5.25
C PHE A 31 -2.36 -17.78 4.32
N SER A 32 -2.56 -17.85 3.00
CA SER A 32 -1.58 -17.32 2.05
C SER A 32 -2.17 -17.12 0.66
N LEU A 33 -3.12 -16.19 0.50
CA LEU A 33 -3.53 -15.69 -0.82
C LEU A 33 -4.32 -14.39 -0.71
N LEU A 34 -3.69 -13.31 -0.23
CA LEU A 34 -4.01 -11.94 -0.67
C LEU A 34 -2.94 -10.93 -0.20
N ILE A 35 -1.75 -11.01 -0.79
CA ILE A 35 -0.81 -9.87 -0.80
C ILE A 35 -0.35 -9.72 -2.26
N PRO A 36 -0.72 -8.66 -2.99
CA PRO A 36 -0.06 -8.34 -4.24
C PRO A 36 1.36 -7.83 -3.91
N SER A 37 2.32 -8.75 -3.86
CA SER A 37 3.74 -8.42 -3.87
C SER A 37 4.08 -7.82 -5.23
N LYS A 38 4.21 -6.50 -5.29
CA LYS A 38 4.69 -5.76 -6.46
C LYS A 38 6.09 -5.20 -6.27
N TYR A 39 6.97 -5.82 -5.47
CA TYR A 39 8.36 -5.35 -5.35
C TYR A 39 9.33 -6.49 -4.99
N SER A 40 9.98 -7.06 -6.01
CA SER A 40 11.28 -7.78 -5.99
C SER A 40 11.42 -8.39 -7.40
N MET A 41 12.43 -8.20 -8.25
CA MET A 41 13.86 -7.98 -8.07
C MET A 41 14.40 -7.23 -9.30
N GLN A 42 15.38 -6.36 -9.11
CA GLN A 42 16.37 -6.07 -10.16
C GLN A 42 17.48 -7.13 -10.14
N THR A 43 18.23 -7.21 -11.26
CA THR A 43 19.62 -7.68 -11.49
C THR A 43 19.66 -8.74 -12.60
N ALA A 44 20.56 -8.81 -13.59
CA ALA A 44 21.43 -7.89 -14.34
C ALA A 44 22.06 -8.77 -15.46
N LEU A 45 22.50 -8.13 -16.55
CA LEU A 45 23.50 -8.56 -17.53
C LEU A 45 23.23 -9.81 -18.41
N ARG A 46 23.13 -9.60 -19.73
CA ARG A 46 24.07 -10.21 -20.70
C ARG A 46 24.10 -9.44 -22.02
N LEU A 47 25.33 -9.14 -22.40
CA LEU A 47 25.80 -8.44 -23.58
C LEU A 47 25.59 -9.31 -24.84
N ALA A 48 25.13 -8.72 -25.95
CA ALA A 48 25.46 -9.20 -27.29
C ALA A 48 25.44 -8.03 -28.28
N ARG A 49 26.63 -7.68 -28.76
CA ARG A 49 26.86 -6.76 -29.87
C ARG A 49 26.56 -7.51 -31.17
N CYS A 50 25.79 -6.90 -32.07
CA CYS A 50 25.91 -7.18 -33.50
C CYS A 50 26.10 -5.87 -34.25
N SER A 51 27.30 -5.77 -34.82
CA SER A 51 27.74 -4.76 -35.78
C SER A 51 27.29 -5.19 -37.18
N ALA A 52 26.68 -4.28 -37.94
CA ALA A 52 26.71 -4.24 -39.41
C ALA A 52 26.09 -2.90 -39.84
N SER A 53 26.92 -1.89 -40.12
CA SER A 53 27.46 -1.54 -41.43
C SER A 53 26.43 -0.88 -42.36
N ALA A 54 26.72 0.38 -42.61
CA ALA A 54 26.01 1.33 -43.46
C ALA A 54 25.80 0.83 -44.90
N ARG A 55 24.71 1.31 -45.52
CA ARG A 55 24.68 1.53 -46.95
C ARG A 55 23.96 2.83 -47.26
N SER A 56 24.78 3.85 -47.49
CA SER A 56 24.43 5.14 -48.06
C SER A 56 24.22 4.95 -49.56
N THR A 57 23.07 5.35 -50.08
CA THR A 57 22.88 5.57 -51.52
C THR A 57 22.19 6.92 -51.71
N ALA A 58 23.02 7.90 -52.03
CA ALA A 58 22.60 9.16 -52.63
C ALA A 58 22.04 8.89 -54.03
N PHE A 59 20.88 9.46 -54.33
CA PHE A 59 20.49 9.73 -55.71
C PHE A 59 20.21 11.22 -55.87
N VAL A 60 21.03 11.83 -56.72
CA VAL A 60 20.92 13.18 -57.28
C VAL A 60 20.11 13.07 -58.58
N ARG A 61 19.35 14.14 -58.91
CA ARG A 61 18.75 14.58 -60.21
C ARG A 61 17.23 14.75 -60.11
N CYS A 62 16.57 15.68 -60.79
CA CYS A 62 16.87 16.92 -61.52
C CYS A 62 15.50 17.57 -61.82
N LEU A 63 15.47 18.88 -62.03
CA LEU A 63 14.29 19.71 -62.33
C LEU A 63 13.66 19.37 -63.69
N THR A 64 12.33 19.37 -63.77
CA THR A 64 11.58 19.64 -65.02
C THR A 64 10.35 20.48 -64.72
N THR A 65 10.30 21.63 -65.39
CA THR A 65 9.18 22.57 -65.44
C THR A 65 8.17 22.10 -66.49
N THR A 66 6.87 22.08 -66.17
CA THR A 66 5.79 22.25 -67.16
C THR A 66 4.60 22.94 -66.50
N ALA A 67 4.19 24.07 -67.05
CA ALA A 67 3.03 24.85 -66.63
C ALA A 67 1.72 24.25 -67.15
N ASN A 68 0.65 24.29 -66.33
CA ASN A 68 -0.70 24.58 -66.81
C ASN A 68 -1.58 25.11 -65.66
N PRO A 69 -2.48 26.08 -65.88
CA PRO A 69 -3.25 26.75 -64.83
C PRO A 69 -4.65 26.15 -64.63
N ALA A 70 -5.23 26.50 -63.47
CA ALA A 70 -6.65 26.48 -63.13
C ALA A 70 -7.33 25.11 -62.89
N HIS A 71 -7.51 24.77 -61.60
CA HIS A 71 -8.85 24.45 -61.10
C HIS A 71 -8.96 24.79 -59.60
N VAL A 72 -10.21 24.99 -59.21
CA VAL A 72 -10.74 25.69 -58.05
C VAL A 72 -10.88 24.70 -56.88
N ALA A 73 -10.43 25.04 -55.67
CA ALA A 73 -11.04 24.61 -54.41
C ALA A 73 -10.32 25.21 -53.20
N SER A 74 -11.05 26.04 -52.45
CA SER A 74 -10.70 26.46 -51.09
C SER A 74 -10.64 25.24 -50.16
N ALA A 75 -9.49 25.01 -49.53
CA ALA A 75 -9.41 24.27 -48.29
C ALA A 75 -8.37 24.97 -47.41
N SER A 76 -8.87 25.48 -46.29
CA SER A 76 -8.18 26.14 -45.20
C SER A 76 -6.80 25.55 -44.89
N VAL A 77 -5.76 26.32 -45.19
CA VAL A 77 -4.43 26.12 -44.61
C VAL A 77 -4.56 26.51 -43.14
N ALA A 78 -4.86 25.53 -42.30
CA ALA A 78 -4.61 25.68 -40.87
C ALA A 78 -3.12 25.94 -40.74
N SER A 79 -2.77 27.15 -40.33
CA SER A 79 -1.45 27.53 -39.88
C SER A 79 -1.07 26.61 -38.73
N SER A 80 -0.50 25.45 -39.03
CA SER A 80 0.26 24.68 -38.05
C SER A 80 1.50 25.52 -37.76
N SER A 81 1.36 26.44 -36.81
CA SER A 81 2.51 27.00 -36.11
C SER A 81 3.38 25.82 -35.72
N PRO A 82 4.65 25.73 -36.16
CA PRO A 82 5.56 24.86 -35.48
C PRO A 82 5.61 25.42 -34.05
N SER A 83 5.05 24.68 -33.10
CA SER A 83 5.39 24.81 -31.69
C SER A 83 6.86 24.40 -31.59
N SER A 84 7.73 25.28 -32.07
CA SER A 84 9.11 25.33 -31.63
C SER A 84 8.99 25.48 -30.14
N SER A 85 9.25 24.39 -29.42
CA SER A 85 9.71 24.36 -28.05
C SER A 85 11.02 25.15 -28.00
N LYS A 86 10.90 26.45 -28.24
CA LYS A 86 11.92 27.44 -27.97
C LYS A 86 12.08 27.32 -26.47
N ALA A 87 13.20 26.75 -26.04
CA ALA A 87 13.61 26.64 -24.66
C ALA A 87 13.20 27.93 -23.95
N SER A 88 12.04 27.89 -23.30
CA SER A 88 11.56 29.05 -22.58
C SER A 88 12.54 29.16 -21.44
N ILE A 89 13.18 30.31 -21.34
CA ILE A 89 14.04 30.63 -20.22
C ILE A 89 13.16 30.46 -18.98
N ILE A 90 13.28 29.32 -18.30
CA ILE A 90 12.45 29.00 -17.13
C ILE A 90 12.83 30.05 -16.10
N PRO A 91 11.89 30.94 -15.71
CA PRO A 91 12.22 32.02 -14.80
C PRO A 91 12.61 31.43 -13.45
N LEU A 92 13.85 31.67 -13.02
CA LEU A 92 14.40 31.11 -11.78
C LEU A 92 13.62 31.56 -10.53
N SER A 93 12.84 32.64 -10.63
CA SER A 93 12.01 33.19 -9.56
C SER A 93 10.85 32.30 -9.10
N ASN A 94 10.38 31.35 -9.93
CA ASN A 94 9.20 30.52 -9.60
C ASN A 94 9.48 29.02 -9.68
N VAL A 95 10.76 28.61 -9.64
CA VAL A 95 11.17 27.22 -9.81
C VAL A 95 10.53 26.31 -8.76
N GLU A 96 10.38 26.76 -7.53
CA GLU A 96 9.81 25.96 -6.42
C GLU A 96 8.38 25.47 -6.73
N ALA A 97 7.52 26.35 -7.25
CA ALA A 97 6.13 26.02 -7.58
C ALA A 97 5.98 25.20 -8.88
N GLN A 98 6.97 25.32 -9.78
CA GLN A 98 6.97 24.68 -11.10
C GLN A 98 7.62 23.31 -11.08
N TRP A 99 8.54 23.06 -10.14
CA TRP A 99 9.45 21.92 -10.15
C TRP A 99 8.76 20.56 -10.34
N ASP A 100 7.61 20.35 -9.72
CA ASP A 100 6.86 19.09 -9.85
C ASP A 100 6.22 18.91 -11.22
N LYS A 101 5.93 20.02 -11.92
CA LYS A 101 5.29 20.05 -13.23
C LYS A 101 6.30 20.01 -14.39
N LEU A 102 7.55 20.41 -14.12
CA LEU A 102 8.61 20.39 -15.13
C LEU A 102 8.96 18.95 -15.53
N SER A 103 9.13 18.77 -16.84
CA SER A 103 9.68 17.56 -17.43
C SER A 103 11.15 17.36 -17.02
N ILE A 104 11.66 16.14 -17.21
CA ILE A 104 13.04 15.79 -16.86
C ILE A 104 14.04 16.61 -17.71
N GLU A 105 13.69 16.86 -18.97
CA GLU A 105 14.49 17.69 -19.88
C GLU A 105 14.56 19.14 -19.38
N GLU A 106 13.43 19.73 -18.99
CA GLU A 106 13.38 21.09 -18.41
C GLU A 106 14.11 21.20 -17.07
N LYS A 107 14.05 20.17 -16.24
CA LYS A 107 14.86 20.11 -15.01
C LYS A 107 16.34 20.17 -15.35
N SER A 108 16.78 19.44 -16.38
CA SER A 108 18.19 19.41 -16.80
C SER A 108 18.69 20.77 -17.30
N THR A 109 17.84 21.55 -18.00
CA THR A 109 18.22 22.89 -18.45
C THR A 109 18.33 23.87 -17.28
N VAL A 110 17.45 23.75 -16.27
CA VAL A 110 17.56 24.50 -15.01
C VAL A 110 18.86 24.15 -14.27
N TYR A 111 19.23 22.87 -14.23
CA TYR A 111 20.51 22.46 -13.62
C TYR A 111 21.72 23.07 -14.33
N GLN A 112 21.76 23.03 -15.67
CA GLN A 112 22.86 23.63 -16.44
C GLN A 112 22.96 25.14 -16.20
N HIS A 113 21.82 25.83 -16.22
CA HIS A 113 21.77 27.27 -15.95
C HIS A 113 22.24 27.61 -14.52
N LEU A 114 21.78 26.87 -13.51
CA LEU A 114 22.23 27.07 -12.12
C LEU A 114 23.72 26.78 -11.97
N GLU A 115 24.27 25.80 -12.67
CA GLU A 115 25.71 25.50 -12.61
C GLU A 115 26.56 26.66 -13.16
N GLU A 116 26.14 27.28 -14.27
CA GLU A 116 26.80 28.45 -14.84
C GLU A 116 26.71 29.67 -13.91
N VAL A 117 25.57 29.84 -13.25
CA VAL A 117 25.31 30.92 -12.29
C VAL A 117 26.14 30.74 -11.02
N MET A 118 26.25 29.51 -10.51
CA MET A 118 27.02 29.19 -9.29
C MET A 118 28.54 29.34 -9.44
N LYS A 119 29.06 29.38 -10.68
CA LYS A 119 30.48 29.67 -10.98
C LYS A 119 30.84 31.16 -10.83
N LYS A 120 29.85 32.06 -10.81
CA LYS A 120 30.04 33.51 -10.66
C LYS A 120 30.21 33.90 -9.18
N ASP A 121 30.55 35.17 -8.91
CA ASP A 121 30.65 35.65 -7.53
C ASP A 121 29.28 35.62 -6.83
N TRP A 122 29.26 35.05 -5.63
CA TRP A 122 28.02 34.79 -4.89
C TRP A 122 27.38 36.07 -4.34
N LYS A 123 28.13 37.18 -4.29
CA LYS A 123 27.57 38.48 -3.90
C LYS A 123 26.74 39.13 -5.00
N GLU A 124 27.03 38.84 -6.25
CA GLU A 124 26.33 39.41 -7.42
C GLU A 124 25.09 38.60 -7.82
N LEU A 125 24.93 37.39 -7.28
CA LEU A 125 23.77 36.53 -7.51
C LEU A 125 22.50 37.09 -6.88
N SER A 126 21.41 37.06 -7.67
CA SER A 126 20.08 37.48 -7.23
C SER A 126 19.56 36.57 -6.10
N ILE A 127 18.64 37.09 -5.28
CA ILE A 127 17.99 36.30 -4.22
C ILE A 127 17.25 35.09 -4.81
N ASP A 128 16.65 35.25 -5.99
CA ASP A 128 15.84 34.23 -6.63
C ASP A 128 16.70 33.07 -7.15
N GLU A 129 17.87 33.36 -7.72
CA GLU A 129 18.85 32.33 -8.11
C GLU A 129 19.35 31.53 -6.92
N LYS A 130 19.60 32.20 -5.79
CA LYS A 130 20.01 31.55 -4.54
C LYS A 130 18.92 30.62 -3.99
N LYS A 131 17.67 31.09 -3.98
CA LYS A 131 16.51 30.28 -3.57
C LYS A 131 16.32 29.08 -4.49
N ALA A 132 16.38 29.29 -5.80
CA ALA A 132 16.29 28.21 -6.78
C ALA A 132 17.41 27.18 -6.58
N ALA A 133 18.67 27.60 -6.43
CA ALA A 133 19.78 26.68 -6.16
C ALA A 133 19.56 25.88 -4.87
N TYR A 134 19.10 26.54 -3.80
CA TYR A 134 18.78 25.87 -2.53
C TYR A 134 17.64 24.86 -2.68
N TYR A 135 16.55 25.23 -3.36
CA TYR A 135 15.42 24.34 -3.61
C TYR A 135 15.81 23.14 -4.48
N VAL A 136 16.61 23.35 -5.51
CA VAL A 136 17.09 22.26 -6.38
C VAL A 136 18.00 21.30 -5.60
N ALA A 137 18.86 21.80 -4.72
CA ALA A 137 19.75 20.96 -3.91
C ALA A 137 19.03 20.23 -2.75
N PHE A 138 18.12 20.93 -2.05
CA PHE A 138 17.58 20.50 -0.75
C PHE A 138 16.05 20.50 -0.64
N GLY A 139 15.34 20.83 -1.72
CA GLY A 139 13.88 20.84 -1.75
C GLY A 139 13.26 19.45 -1.53
N PRO A 140 11.94 19.41 -1.24
CA PRO A 140 11.18 18.19 -0.97
C PRO A 140 10.85 17.43 -2.26
N HIS A 141 11.88 17.04 -3.01
CA HIS A 141 11.78 16.33 -4.27
C HIS A 141 12.69 15.10 -4.30
N GLY A 142 12.52 14.26 -5.33
CA GLY A 142 13.29 13.03 -5.49
C GLY A 142 13.15 12.11 -4.26
N PRO A 143 14.25 11.58 -3.69
CA PRO A 143 14.21 10.75 -2.49
C PRO A 143 13.70 11.48 -1.23
N ARG A 144 13.63 12.81 -1.23
CA ARG A 144 13.19 13.63 -0.09
C ARG A 144 11.75 14.11 -0.23
N ALA A 145 11.02 13.61 -1.22
CA ALA A 145 9.62 13.94 -1.39
C ALA A 145 8.81 13.45 -0.17
N PRO A 146 7.84 14.23 0.32
CA PRO A 146 6.96 13.80 1.40
C PRO A 146 6.17 12.57 0.97
N VAL A 147 6.02 11.61 1.88
CA VAL A 147 5.33 10.34 1.61
C VAL A 147 3.84 10.56 1.31
N GLY A 148 3.23 11.59 1.92
CA GLY A 148 1.83 11.96 1.70
C GLY A 148 1.70 13.21 0.85
N LYS A 149 0.77 13.19 -0.09
CA LYS A 149 0.34 14.39 -0.83
C LYS A 149 -0.67 15.18 0.01
N PRO A 150 -0.82 16.50 -0.23
CA PRO A 150 -1.88 17.27 0.41
C PRO A 150 -3.25 16.63 0.12
N GLY A 151 -4.02 16.37 1.18
CA GLY A 151 -5.34 15.74 1.12
C GLY A 151 -5.36 14.22 1.30
N ASP A 152 -4.21 13.55 1.40
CA ASP A 152 -4.19 12.08 1.61
C ASP A 152 -4.73 11.66 2.99
N GLY A 153 -4.53 12.49 4.02
CA GLY A 153 -5.07 12.22 5.36
C GLY A 153 -6.59 12.04 5.38
N PHE A 154 -7.32 12.89 4.65
CA PHE A 154 -8.78 12.78 4.56
C PHE A 154 -9.21 11.53 3.79
N LYS A 155 -8.49 11.15 2.72
CA LYS A 155 -8.77 9.92 1.96
C LYS A 155 -8.58 8.67 2.83
N ILE A 156 -7.51 8.63 3.63
CA ILE A 156 -7.22 7.53 4.55
C ILE A 156 -8.29 7.44 5.63
N PHE A 157 -8.64 8.57 6.23
CA PHE A 157 -9.70 8.64 7.23
C PHE A 157 -11.05 8.17 6.67
N ALA A 158 -11.47 8.74 5.54
CA ALA A 158 -12.74 8.38 4.89
C ALA A 158 -12.78 6.90 4.49
N GLY A 159 -11.69 6.37 3.92
CA GLY A 159 -11.58 4.95 3.57
C GLY A 159 -11.67 4.04 4.79
N THR A 160 -11.00 4.39 5.88
CA THR A 160 -11.04 3.62 7.13
C THR A 160 -12.43 3.66 7.77
N ALA A 161 -13.03 4.84 7.85
CA ALA A 161 -14.38 5.02 8.40
C ALA A 161 -15.42 4.25 7.56
N ALA A 162 -15.29 4.25 6.24
CA ALA A 162 -16.16 3.47 5.35
C ALA A 162 -16.05 1.97 5.61
N LEU A 163 -14.84 1.44 5.79
CA LEU A 163 -14.64 0.01 6.10
C LEU A 163 -15.21 -0.37 7.47
N VAL A 164 -15.01 0.46 8.49
CA VAL A 164 -15.59 0.23 9.82
C VAL A 164 -17.11 0.30 9.75
N GLY A 165 -17.67 1.28 9.02
CA GLY A 165 -19.11 1.39 8.79
C GLY A 165 -19.68 0.17 8.07
N PHE A 166 -19.01 -0.30 7.02
CA PHE A 166 -19.39 -1.50 6.28
C PHE A 166 -19.37 -2.74 7.18
N ALA A 167 -18.32 -2.92 7.99
CA ALA A 167 -18.24 -4.01 8.96
C ALA A 167 -19.38 -3.96 9.99
N GLY A 168 -19.73 -2.76 10.47
CA GLY A 168 -20.87 -2.54 11.35
C GLY A 168 -22.20 -2.95 10.70
N VAL A 169 -22.46 -2.49 9.48
CA VAL A 169 -23.68 -2.85 8.72
C VAL A 169 -23.76 -4.36 8.51
N LEU A 170 -22.66 -4.99 8.12
CA LEU A 170 -22.60 -6.44 7.93
C LEU A 170 -22.87 -7.20 9.24
N TYR A 171 -22.29 -6.75 10.35
CA TYR A 171 -22.55 -7.32 11.68
C TYR A 171 -24.03 -7.22 12.07
N PHE A 172 -24.66 -6.05 11.88
CA PHE A 172 -26.07 -5.88 12.20
C PHE A 172 -26.98 -6.70 11.28
N ALA A 173 -26.64 -6.84 9.99
CA ALA A 173 -27.37 -7.69 9.06
C ALA A 173 -27.35 -9.17 9.50
N ILE A 174 -26.18 -9.70 9.88
CA ILE A 174 -26.05 -11.07 10.40
C ILE A 174 -26.80 -11.21 11.74
N ARG A 175 -26.68 -10.21 12.63
CA ARG A 175 -27.32 -10.22 13.94
C ARG A 175 -28.85 -10.19 13.85
N ALA A 176 -29.41 -9.55 12.82
CA ALA A 176 -30.85 -9.48 12.58
C ALA A 176 -31.47 -10.83 12.17
N ILE A 177 -30.69 -11.72 11.55
CA ILE A 177 -31.15 -13.05 11.11
C ILE A 177 -30.82 -14.14 12.16
N SER A 178 -30.10 -13.77 13.22
CA SER A 178 -29.68 -14.72 14.26
C SER A 178 -30.86 -15.23 15.10
N PRO A 179 -30.82 -16.49 15.60
CA PRO A 179 -31.84 -17.04 16.48
C PRO A 179 -32.13 -16.17 17.71
N PRO A 180 -33.33 -16.30 18.31
CA PRO A 180 -33.66 -15.57 19.53
C PRO A 180 -32.70 -15.94 20.67
N PRO A 181 -32.45 -15.03 21.61
CA PRO A 181 -31.58 -15.29 22.75
C PRO A 181 -32.14 -16.41 23.64
N PRO A 182 -31.28 -17.14 24.38
CA PRO A 182 -31.73 -18.22 25.26
C PRO A 182 -32.63 -17.68 26.38
N LYS A 183 -33.60 -18.48 26.82
CA LYS A 183 -34.55 -18.12 27.90
C LYS A 183 -33.90 -17.75 29.24
N THR A 184 -32.61 -18.04 29.42
CA THR A 184 -31.86 -17.78 30.66
C THR A 184 -31.27 -16.37 30.72
N ILE A 185 -31.32 -15.60 29.62
CA ILE A 185 -30.84 -14.21 29.57
C ILE A 185 -32.02 -13.25 29.66
N ASN A 186 -32.72 -13.34 30.79
CA ASN A 186 -33.81 -12.43 31.15
C ASN A 186 -33.73 -12.12 32.65
N LYS A 187 -34.38 -11.03 33.06
CA LYS A 187 -34.30 -10.52 34.44
C LYS A 187 -34.85 -11.51 35.47
N GLU A 188 -35.97 -12.17 35.17
CA GLU A 188 -36.59 -13.16 36.05
C GLU A 188 -35.64 -14.33 36.35
N TRP A 189 -34.97 -14.86 35.32
CA TRP A 189 -34.02 -15.96 35.49
C TRP A 189 -32.77 -15.54 36.26
N GLU A 190 -32.28 -14.32 36.05
CA GLU A 190 -31.15 -13.75 36.80
C GLU A 190 -31.49 -13.55 38.29
N GLU A 191 -32.70 -13.11 38.60
CA GLU A 191 -33.21 -12.97 39.97
C GLU A 191 -33.41 -14.33 40.64
N ALA A 192 -34.04 -15.28 39.96
CA ALA A 192 -34.19 -16.66 40.45
C ALA A 192 -32.84 -17.36 40.65
N SER A 193 -31.85 -17.05 39.81
CA SER A 193 -30.48 -17.56 39.97
C SER A 193 -29.78 -16.91 41.16
N THR A 194 -30.06 -15.64 41.42
CA THR A 194 -29.59 -14.90 42.61
C THR A 194 -30.18 -15.48 43.90
N GLU A 195 -31.46 -15.78 43.92
CA GLU A 195 -32.14 -16.41 45.06
C GLU A 195 -31.57 -17.79 45.35
N ARG A 196 -31.49 -18.66 44.32
CA ARG A 196 -30.85 -19.98 44.47
C ARG A 196 -29.41 -19.91 44.95
N ALA A 197 -28.65 -18.90 44.52
CA ALA A 197 -27.28 -18.71 44.99
C ALA A 197 -27.19 -18.34 46.47
N ARG A 198 -28.14 -17.55 46.96
CA ARG A 198 -28.26 -17.21 48.39
C ARG A 198 -28.68 -18.43 49.22
N GLU A 199 -29.63 -19.22 48.73
CA GLU A 199 -30.04 -20.48 49.36
C GLU A 199 -28.86 -21.46 49.48
N GLN A 200 -28.05 -21.56 48.42
CA GLN A 200 -26.86 -22.41 48.38
C GLN A 200 -25.64 -21.81 49.08
N LYS A 201 -25.76 -20.61 49.67
CA LYS A 201 -24.66 -19.87 50.33
C LYS A 201 -23.44 -19.72 49.42
N MET A 202 -23.66 -19.45 48.14
CA MET A 202 -22.57 -19.27 47.18
C MET A 202 -21.79 -18.00 47.50
N ASN A 203 -20.47 -18.14 47.63
CA ASN A 203 -19.51 -17.07 47.99
C ASN A 203 -19.91 -16.28 49.26
N PRO A 204 -19.87 -16.91 50.45
CA PRO A 204 -20.38 -16.31 51.69
C PRO A 204 -19.45 -15.25 52.33
N ILE A 205 -18.20 -15.11 51.88
CA ILE A 205 -17.24 -14.15 52.47
C ILE A 205 -17.31 -12.78 51.77
N THR A 206 -17.39 -12.77 50.45
CA THR A 206 -17.30 -11.54 49.63
C THR A 206 -18.40 -11.41 48.59
N GLY A 207 -19.23 -12.43 48.42
CA GLY A 207 -20.16 -12.55 47.31
C GLY A 207 -21.62 -12.32 47.70
N ILE A 208 -22.51 -12.78 46.84
CA ILE A 208 -23.95 -12.52 46.90
C ILE A 208 -24.64 -13.01 48.19
N SER A 209 -23.98 -13.91 48.92
CA SER A 209 -24.46 -14.51 50.17
C SER A 209 -23.74 -14.00 51.42
N SER A 210 -22.87 -12.98 51.31
CA SER A 210 -22.16 -12.43 52.46
C SER A 210 -23.02 -11.50 53.30
N GLU A 211 -22.75 -11.46 54.61
CA GLU A 211 -23.38 -10.51 55.52
C GLU A 211 -22.98 -9.07 55.10
N GLY A 212 -23.96 -8.25 54.73
CA GLY A 212 -23.74 -6.88 54.24
C GLY A 212 -23.58 -6.73 52.72
N TYR A 213 -23.89 -7.75 51.91
CA TYR A 213 -23.88 -7.61 50.45
C TYR A 213 -24.97 -6.63 49.95
N SER A 214 -24.53 -5.53 49.32
CA SER A 214 -25.43 -4.46 48.80
C SER A 214 -25.45 -4.37 47.25
N GLY A 215 -24.96 -5.38 46.54
CA GLY A 215 -24.91 -5.39 45.07
C GLY A 215 -26.19 -5.92 44.40
N LYS A 216 -26.28 -5.73 43.07
CA LYS A 216 -27.42 -6.17 42.24
C LYS A 216 -27.48 -7.69 42.02
N GLY A 217 -26.51 -8.46 42.53
CA GLY A 217 -26.44 -9.89 42.34
C GLY A 217 -26.07 -10.28 40.90
N PHE A 218 -26.73 -11.30 40.35
CA PHE A 218 -26.53 -11.73 38.97
C PHE A 218 -27.36 -10.95 37.94
N VAL A 219 -28.09 -9.92 38.38
CA VAL A 219 -28.98 -9.16 37.49
C VAL A 219 -28.19 -8.15 36.66
N THR A 220 -28.08 -8.40 35.35
CA THR A 220 -27.37 -7.54 34.41
C THR A 220 -28.31 -6.63 33.63
N HIS A 221 -29.57 -7.04 33.46
CA HIS A 221 -30.59 -6.23 32.81
C HIS A 221 -30.93 -4.98 33.64
N LYS A 222 -30.85 -3.79 33.04
CA LYS A 222 -31.18 -2.50 33.68
C LYS A 222 -32.69 -2.29 33.73
#